data_AF-D8T5K3-F1
#
_entry.id   AF-D8T5K3-F1
#
_cell.length_a   1.000
_cell.length_b   1.000
_cell.length_c   1.000
_cell.angle_alpha   90.00
_cell.angle_beta   90.00
_cell.angle_gamma   90.00
#
_symmetry.space_group_name_H-M   'P 1'
#
loop_
_entity.id
_entity.type
_entity.pdbx_description
1 polymer ?
#
loop_
_entity_poly.entity_id
_entity_poly.type
_entity_poly.pdbx_seq_one_letter_code
_entity_poly.pdbx_strand_id
1 'polypeptide(L)'
;LYRPSHRWYLYFHEKILGSLIGDPSFALPFWSWDQEGGRYIPDMFRRETALYDAKRNTSHYEPTRVDLIYSPGSDVKSDKQIREDNLSVMYNNVAKVKQPDAFFGVRY
;
A
#
# COMPACT_ATOMS: atom_id res chain seq x y z
N LEU A 1 1.82 -10.26 16.12
CA LEU A 1 0.61 -10.82 15.44
C LEU A 1 0.22 -10.11 14.14
N TYR A 2 0.68 -8.88 13.91
CA TYR A 2 0.29 -8.06 12.76
C TYR A 2 0.49 -8.75 11.39
N ARG A 3 1.72 -9.13 11.02
CA ARG A 3 1.97 -9.69 9.67
C ARG A 3 1.31 -11.05 9.40
N PRO A 4 1.37 -12.03 10.32
CA PRO A 4 0.76 -13.35 10.07
C PRO A 4 -0.77 -13.28 9.95
N SER A 5 -1.44 -12.44 10.75
CA SER A 5 -2.90 -12.28 10.65
C SER A 5 -3.32 -11.67 9.31
N HIS A 6 -2.65 -10.61 8.85
CA HIS A 6 -2.93 -10.02 7.53
C HIS A 6 -2.64 -10.99 6.38
N ARG A 7 -1.60 -11.84 6.50
CA ARG A 7 -1.32 -12.87 5.49
C ARG A 7 -2.45 -13.87 5.37
N TRP A 8 -2.98 -14.38 6.48
CA TRP A 8 -4.11 -15.32 6.46
C TRP A 8 -5.40 -14.65 6.00
N TYR A 9 -5.64 -13.41 6.41
CA TYR A 9 -6.78 -12.62 5.93
C TYR A 9 -6.78 -12.48 4.40
N LEU A 10 -5.65 -12.03 3.82
CA LEU A 10 -5.52 -11.89 2.37
C LEU A 10 -5.53 -13.22 1.64
N TYR A 11 -4.97 -14.28 2.23
CA TYR A 11 -4.99 -15.63 1.65
C TYR A 11 -6.43 -16.11 1.40
N PHE A 12 -7.30 -16.03 2.41
CA PHE A 12 -8.69 -16.44 2.23
C PHE A 12 -9.45 -15.48 1.30
N HIS A 13 -9.17 -14.18 1.37
CA HIS A 13 -9.78 -13.20 0.47
C HIS A 13 -9.47 -13.50 -1.01
N GLU A 14 -8.21 -13.76 -1.34
CA GLU A 14 -7.78 -14.14 -2.69
C GLU A 14 -8.46 -15.43 -3.17
N LYS A 15 -8.51 -16.47 -2.33
CA LYS A 15 -9.16 -17.74 -2.68
C LYS A 15 -10.66 -17.61 -2.89
N ILE A 16 -11.34 -16.80 -2.07
CA ILE A 16 -12.77 -16.52 -2.24
C ILE A 16 -13.00 -15.83 -3.59
N LEU A 17 -12.25 -14.77 -3.89
CA LEU A 17 -12.39 -14.04 -5.17
C LEU A 17 -12.16 -14.94 -6.38
N GLY A 18 -11.10 -15.75 -6.38
CA GLY A 18 -10.83 -16.72 -7.46
C GLY A 18 -11.96 -17.75 -7.61
N SER A 19 -12.51 -18.24 -6.50
CA SER A 19 -13.62 -19.21 -6.52
C SER A 19 -14.92 -18.65 -7.13
N LEU A 20 -15.19 -17.35 -6.93
CA LEU A 20 -16.40 -16.69 -7.47
C LEU A 20 -16.39 -16.57 -9.00
N ILE A 21 -15.20 -16.57 -9.61
CA ILE A 21 -15.03 -16.45 -11.07
C ILE A 21 -14.52 -17.75 -11.71
N GLY A 22 -14.34 -18.83 -10.92
CA GLY A 22 -13.84 -20.11 -11.41
C GLY A 22 -12.37 -20.11 -11.84
N ASP A 23 -11.57 -19.15 -11.36
CA ASP A 23 -10.15 -19.02 -11.71
C ASP A 23 -9.25 -19.46 -10.54
N PRO A 24 -8.64 -20.67 -10.59
CA PRO A 24 -7.74 -21.14 -9.55
C PRO A 24 -6.38 -20.42 -9.54
N SER A 25 -6.05 -19.68 -10.61
CA SER A 25 -4.82 -18.91 -10.76
C SER A 25 -4.96 -17.43 -10.40
N PHE A 26 -6.17 -16.99 -10.03
CA PHE A 26 -6.43 -15.63 -9.61
C PHE A 26 -5.48 -15.19 -8.49
N ALA A 27 -4.92 -14.01 -8.65
CA ALA A 27 -4.01 -13.40 -7.70
C ALA A 27 -4.41 -11.95 -7.42
N LEU A 28 -4.35 -11.55 -6.15
CA LEU A 28 -4.58 -10.16 -5.77
C LEU A 28 -3.45 -9.26 -6.30
N PRO A 29 -3.76 -8.10 -6.91
CA PRO A 29 -2.74 -7.11 -7.20
C PRO A 29 -2.22 -6.51 -5.89
N PHE A 30 -0.97 -6.06 -5.88
CA PHE A 30 -0.43 -5.24 -4.81
C PHE A 30 -0.15 -3.84 -5.34
N TRP A 31 -0.31 -2.84 -4.48
CA TRP A 31 0.09 -1.48 -4.79
C TRP A 31 1.60 -1.34 -4.55
N SER A 32 2.37 -1.23 -5.63
CA SER A 32 3.82 -1.06 -5.65
C SER A 32 4.28 0.38 -5.34
N TRP A 33 3.76 0.96 -4.25
CA TRP A 33 4.02 2.34 -3.81
C TRP A 33 5.50 2.61 -3.44
N ASP A 34 6.29 1.57 -3.27
CA ASP A 34 7.74 1.62 -3.04
C ASP A 34 8.56 1.84 -4.32
N GLN A 35 7.91 1.77 -5.48
CA GLN A 35 8.55 1.93 -6.80
C GLN A 35 7.99 3.14 -7.55
N GLU A 36 8.78 3.65 -8.51
CA GLU A 36 8.37 4.83 -9.27
C GLU A 36 7.09 4.60 -10.09
N GLY A 37 6.86 3.37 -10.57
CA GLY A 37 5.65 3.01 -11.31
C GLY A 37 4.38 2.96 -10.45
N GLY A 38 4.50 2.74 -9.14
CA GLY A 38 3.36 2.66 -8.22
C GLY A 38 3.18 3.90 -7.34
N ARG A 39 3.83 5.02 -7.68
CA ARG A 39 3.79 6.26 -6.89
C ARG A 39 2.40 6.90 -6.75
N TYR A 40 1.46 6.54 -7.63
CA TYR A 40 0.08 7.03 -7.61
C TYR A 40 -0.88 5.91 -7.25
N ILE A 41 -2.07 6.26 -6.75
CA ILE A 41 -3.17 5.29 -6.61
C ILE A 41 -3.47 4.70 -8.00
N PRO A 42 -3.43 3.36 -8.16
CA PRO A 42 -3.62 2.74 -9.46
C PRO A 42 -4.96 3.13 -10.09
N ASP A 43 -4.96 3.41 -11.38
CA ASP A 43 -6.13 3.92 -12.11
C ASP A 43 -7.38 3.02 -11.98
N MET A 44 -7.20 1.69 -11.88
CA MET A 44 -8.30 0.74 -11.68
C MET A 44 -9.16 1.03 -10.43
N PHE A 45 -8.60 1.71 -9.43
CA PHE A 45 -9.31 2.10 -8.22
C PHE A 45 -9.95 3.51 -8.32
N ARG A 46 -9.63 4.30 -9.35
CA ARG A 46 -10.13 5.67 -9.56
C ARG A 46 -11.34 5.73 -10.51
N ARG A 47 -11.51 4.73 -11.36
CA ARG A 47 -12.64 4.61 -12.30
C ARG A 47 -13.87 4.02 -11.63
N GLU A 48 -15.07 4.47 -11.99
CA GLU A 48 -16.37 4.00 -11.49
C GLU A 48 -16.63 2.53 -11.87
N THR A 49 -15.99 1.62 -11.15
CA THR A 49 -16.07 0.16 -11.29
C THR A 49 -16.33 -0.46 -9.92
N ALA A 50 -16.40 -1.79 -9.84
CA ALA A 50 -16.52 -2.50 -8.56
C ALA A 50 -15.36 -2.23 -7.58
N LEU A 51 -14.24 -1.66 -8.05
CA LEU A 51 -13.06 -1.32 -7.23
C LEU A 51 -13.07 0.13 -6.72
N TYR A 52 -14.01 0.95 -7.20
CA TYR A 52 -14.14 2.34 -6.82
C TYR A 52 -14.69 2.48 -5.39
N ASP A 53 -14.21 3.49 -4.69
CA ASP A 53 -14.78 3.90 -3.40
C ASP A 53 -14.88 5.44 -3.37
N ALA A 54 -16.10 5.95 -3.23
CA ALA A 54 -16.39 7.37 -3.16
C ALA A 54 -15.88 8.04 -1.87
N LYS A 55 -15.60 7.26 -0.82
CA LYS A 55 -15.13 7.74 0.49
C LYS A 55 -13.60 7.89 0.56
N ARG A 56 -12.96 8.23 -0.56
CA ARG A 56 -11.52 8.51 -0.63
C ARG A 56 -11.26 10.00 -0.76
N ASN A 57 -10.12 10.45 -0.25
CA ASN A 57 -9.67 11.82 -0.47
C ASN A 57 -9.16 11.98 -1.91
N THR A 58 -9.95 12.66 -2.74
CA THR A 58 -9.63 12.89 -4.15
C THR A 58 -8.44 13.82 -4.36
N SER A 59 -8.02 14.60 -3.35
CA SER A 59 -6.80 15.41 -3.42
C SER A 59 -5.51 14.58 -3.44
N HIS A 60 -5.61 13.28 -3.10
CA HIS A 60 -4.49 12.32 -3.15
C HIS A 60 -4.47 11.51 -4.46
N TYR A 61 -5.32 11.85 -5.43
CA TYR A 61 -5.23 11.28 -6.77
C TYR A 61 -4.14 12.00 -7.57
N GLU A 62 -3.75 11.40 -8.69
CA GLU A 62 -2.81 12.02 -9.64
C GLU A 62 -3.24 13.47 -9.94
N PRO A 63 -2.34 14.46 -9.84
CA PRO A 63 -0.86 14.36 -9.85
C PRO A 63 -0.18 14.11 -8.49
N THR A 64 -0.92 13.83 -7.41
CA THR A 64 -0.34 13.67 -6.08
C THR A 64 0.26 12.28 -5.87
N ARG A 65 1.57 12.22 -5.61
CA ARG A 65 2.29 11.01 -5.17
C ARG A 65 1.86 10.60 -3.77
N VAL A 66 1.81 9.29 -3.49
CA VAL A 66 1.60 8.75 -2.14
C VAL A 66 2.69 9.23 -1.17
N ASP A 67 2.31 9.77 -0.02
CA ASP A 67 3.24 10.18 1.05
C ASP A 67 3.20 9.17 2.21
N LEU A 68 4.31 8.45 2.42
CA LEU A 68 4.44 7.41 3.46
C LEU A 68 4.61 7.97 4.87
N ILE A 69 4.91 9.26 5.00
CA ILE A 69 4.95 9.97 6.28
C ILE A 69 3.89 11.08 6.34
N TYR A 70 2.79 10.86 5.63
CA TYR A 70 1.64 11.77 5.61
C TYR A 70 1.14 12.05 7.03
N SER A 71 0.93 13.34 7.32
CA SER A 71 0.25 13.80 8.53
C SER A 71 -0.82 14.82 8.16
N PRO A 72 -2.07 14.67 8.64
CA PRO A 72 -3.10 15.69 8.44
C PRO A 72 -2.62 17.06 8.95
N GLY A 73 -2.75 18.08 8.11
CA GLY A 73 -2.38 19.46 8.45
C GLY A 73 -0.89 19.80 8.36
N SER A 74 -0.03 18.91 7.87
CA SER A 74 1.37 19.25 7.58
C SER A 74 1.51 20.16 6.37
N ASP A 75 2.64 20.87 6.28
CA ASP A 75 2.98 21.67 5.10
C ASP A 75 2.95 20.84 3.82
N VAL A 76 2.56 21.49 2.72
CA VAL A 76 2.53 20.87 1.39
C VAL A 76 3.96 20.59 0.93
N LYS A 77 4.28 19.32 0.72
CA LYS A 77 5.58 18.88 0.21
C LYS A 77 5.60 18.88 -1.31
N SER A 78 6.77 19.13 -1.87
CA SER A 78 7.02 18.91 -3.31
C SER A 78 7.05 17.41 -3.64
N ASP A 79 6.74 17.04 -4.89
CA ASP A 79 6.83 15.64 -5.35
C ASP A 79 8.22 15.03 -5.11
N LYS A 80 9.28 15.82 -5.34
CA LYS A 80 10.67 15.42 -5.09
C LYS A 80 10.90 15.10 -3.62
N GLN A 81 10.41 15.94 -2.72
CA GLN A 81 10.56 15.73 -1.29
C GLN A 81 9.80 14.48 -0.83
N ILE A 82 8.56 14.28 -1.29
CA ILE A 82 7.79 13.06 -0.98
C ILE A 82 8.53 11.81 -1.49
N ARG A 83 9.13 11.88 -2.68
CA ARG A 83 9.91 10.76 -3.22
C ARG A 83 11.13 10.43 -2.34
N GLU A 84 11.89 11.44 -1.92
CA GLU A 84 13.06 11.25 -1.05
C GLU A 84 12.65 10.72 0.33
N ASP A 85 11.57 11.24 0.90
CA ASP A 85 10.99 10.78 2.16
C ASP A 85 10.56 9.30 2.06
N ASN A 86 9.82 8.93 1.02
CA ASN A 86 9.36 7.55 0.80
C ASN A 86 10.52 6.55 0.69
N LEU A 87 11.58 6.91 -0.04
CA LEU A 87 12.78 6.08 -0.16
C LEU A 87 13.47 5.92 1.20
N SER A 88 13.55 7.00 1.99
CA SER A 88 14.09 6.98 3.35
C SER A 88 13.26 6.07 4.26
N VAL A 89 11.93 6.13 4.19
CA VAL A 89 11.04 5.23 4.96
C VAL A 89 11.33 3.77 4.62
N MET A 90 11.38 3.44 3.34
CA MET A 90 11.61 2.05 2.91
C MET A 90 12.99 1.54 3.32
N TYR A 91 14.01 2.36 3.13
CA TYR A 91 15.36 2.02 3.58
C TYR A 91 15.40 1.77 5.09
N ASN A 92 14.82 2.66 5.89
CA ASN A 92 14.90 2.58 7.35
C ASN A 92 14.04 1.45 7.94
N ASN A 93 12.87 1.15 7.37
CA ASN A 93 11.92 0.18 7.93
C ASN A 93 12.02 -1.22 7.31
N VAL A 94 12.71 -1.38 6.18
CA VAL A 94 12.85 -2.68 5.50
C VAL A 94 14.33 -3.06 5.34
N ALA A 95 15.13 -2.23 4.68
CA ALA A 95 16.51 -2.60 4.34
C ALA A 95 17.48 -2.55 5.53
N LYS A 96 17.31 -1.56 6.41
CA LYS A 96 18.20 -1.32 7.56
C LYS A 96 17.85 -2.19 8.76
N VAL A 97 16.63 -2.73 8.83
CA VAL A 97 16.15 -3.50 9.98
C VAL A 97 16.81 -4.88 9.99
N LYS A 98 17.54 -5.18 11.06
CA LYS A 98 18.29 -6.44 11.22
C LYS A 98 17.64 -7.44 12.16
N GLN A 99 16.89 -6.94 13.14
CA GLN A 99 16.32 -7.77 14.21
C GLN A 99 14.88 -8.17 13.88
N PRO A 100 14.50 -9.46 14.01
CA PRO A 100 13.13 -9.90 13.75
C PRO A 100 12.08 -9.12 14.52
N ASP A 101 12.29 -8.88 15.82
CA ASP A 101 11.31 -8.18 16.66
C ASP A 101 11.11 -6.71 16.25
N ALA A 102 12.16 -6.07 15.72
CA ALA A 102 12.06 -4.73 15.16
C ALA A 102 11.23 -4.68 13.86
N PHE A 103 11.10 -5.81 13.16
CA PHE A 103 10.34 -5.90 11.91
C PHE A 103 8.92 -6.49 12.11
N PHE A 104 8.79 -7.53 12.92
CA PHE A 104 7.54 -8.25 13.17
C PHE A 104 6.75 -7.72 14.37
N GLY A 105 7.40 -6.91 15.20
CA GLY A 105 6.90 -6.47 16.49
C GLY A 105 7.31 -7.42 17.63
N VAL A 106 7.23 -6.92 18.86
CA VAL A 106 7.48 -7.70 20.07
C VAL A 106 6.31 -8.64 20.39
N ARG A 107 6.53 -9.54 21.34
CA ARG A 107 5.46 -10.33 21.94
C ARG A 107 4.40 -9.39 22.54
N TYR A 108 3.16 -9.62 22.17
CA TYR A 108 1.96 -8.95 22.69
C TYR A 108 1.09 -10.00 23.38
#